data_AF-A0A258CEM4-F1
#
_entry.id   AF-A0A258CEM4-F1
#
_cell.length_a   1.000
_cell.length_b   1.000
_cell.length_c   1.000
_cell.angle_alpha   90.00
_cell.angle_beta   90.00
_cell.angle_gamma   90.00
#
_symmetry.space_group_name_H-M   'P 1'
#
loop_
_entity.id
_entity.type
_entity.pdbx_description
1 polymer ?
#
loop_
_entity_poly.entity_id
_entity_poly.type
_entity_poly.pdbx_seq_one_letter_code
_entity_poly.pdbx_strand_id
1 'polypeptide(L)'
;MKTCKHCATPFTPQRPLQAVCSPRCAGRYVKAAKKAEAVQTRERKAALKRIPDLIREAQTAFNAFVRERDRDQPCICCGHPLGAQDASASTGGAFDCGHYRSTGSASHLRFDERNAHGQRKVCNRYGAGRAVDYRIGLIDRIGLDAVEALESDNTPRKWQRDELIAIKAEYVEKLKQLKKETA
;
A
#
# COMPACT_ATOMS: atom_id res chain seq x y z
N MET A 1 49.77 18.21 -6.68
CA MET A 1 48.70 17.53 -7.47
C MET A 1 47.61 17.05 -6.52
N LYS A 2 46.34 17.03 -6.96
CA LYS A 2 45.21 16.46 -6.21
C LYS A 2 44.73 15.18 -6.88
N THR A 3 44.12 14.29 -6.11
CA THR A 3 43.49 13.07 -6.64
C THR A 3 42.01 13.33 -6.95
N CYS A 4 41.55 12.97 -8.15
CA CYS A 4 40.15 13.16 -8.55
C CYS A 4 39.21 12.31 -7.68
N LYS A 5 38.23 12.94 -7.01
CA LYS A 5 37.26 12.23 -6.16
C LYS A 5 36.31 11.29 -6.91
N HIS A 6 36.33 11.28 -8.25
CA HIS A 6 35.50 10.38 -9.06
C HIS A 6 36.30 9.23 -9.69
N CYS A 7 37.41 9.52 -10.38
CA CYS A 7 38.18 8.53 -11.13
C CYS A 7 39.55 8.20 -10.52
N ALA A 8 39.87 8.75 -9.35
CA ALA A 8 41.13 8.56 -8.61
C ALA A 8 42.42 8.96 -9.36
N THR A 9 42.33 9.55 -10.55
CA THR A 9 43.52 10.01 -11.29
C THR A 9 44.08 11.30 -10.67
N PRO A 10 45.42 11.45 -10.61
CA PRO A 10 46.04 12.70 -10.19
C PRO A 10 45.78 13.79 -11.23
N PHE A 11 45.54 15.02 -10.77
CA PHE A 11 45.33 16.19 -11.61
C PHE A 11 45.84 17.46 -10.93
N THR A 12 46.11 18.50 -11.73
CA THR A 12 46.47 19.84 -11.22
C THR A 12 45.20 20.71 -11.18
N PRO A 13 44.75 21.16 -9.99
CA PRO A 13 43.55 21.98 -9.89
C PRO A 13 43.78 23.36 -10.51
N GLN A 14 42.83 23.84 -11.30
CA GLN A 14 42.86 25.18 -11.92
C GLN A 14 42.11 26.24 -11.11
N ARG A 15 41.28 25.81 -10.14
CA ARG A 15 40.49 26.69 -9.27
C ARG A 15 40.57 26.23 -7.82
N PRO A 16 40.43 27.15 -6.84
CA PRO A 16 40.27 26.78 -5.44
C PRO A 16 39.13 25.76 -5.28
N LEU A 17 39.29 24.81 -4.35
CA LEU A 17 38.30 23.77 -4.02
C LEU A 17 37.92 22.79 -5.15
N GLN A 18 38.59 22.81 -6.31
CA GLN A 18 38.34 21.82 -7.37
C GLN A 18 38.58 20.39 -6.86
N ALA A 19 37.53 19.55 -6.93
CA ALA A 19 37.50 18.20 -6.38
C ALA A 19 37.67 17.08 -7.43
N VAL A 20 37.56 17.41 -8.71
CA VAL A 20 37.56 16.45 -9.83
C VAL A 20 38.37 16.98 -11.02
N CYS A 21 38.86 16.07 -11.86
CA CYS A 21 39.77 16.40 -12.96
C CYS A 21 39.08 17.01 -14.19
N SER A 22 37.77 16.82 -14.40
CA SER A 22 37.06 17.27 -15.62
C SER A 22 35.56 17.51 -15.39
N PRO A 23 34.87 18.27 -16.27
CA PRO A 23 33.42 18.46 -16.21
C PRO A 23 32.62 17.14 -16.24
N ARG A 24 33.09 16.14 -17.01
CA ARG A 24 32.48 14.80 -17.03
C ARG A 24 32.57 14.12 -15.66
N CYS A 25 33.73 14.20 -15.01
CA CYS A 25 33.90 13.68 -13.66
C CYS A 25 33.08 14.46 -12.63
N ALA A 26 32.89 15.77 -12.82
CA ALA A 26 32.01 16.58 -11.97
C ALA A 26 30.56 16.11 -12.04
N GLY A 27 30.02 15.92 -13.25
CA GLY A 27 28.65 15.43 -13.44
C GLY A 27 28.41 14.06 -12.79
N ARG A 28 29.35 13.13 -12.96
CA ARG A 28 29.27 11.79 -12.35
C ARG A 28 29.42 11.83 -10.82
N TYR A 29 30.34 12.64 -10.30
CA TYR A 29 30.52 12.84 -8.86
C TYR A 29 29.25 13.39 -8.20
N VAL A 30 28.65 14.44 -8.77
CA VAL A 30 27.40 15.02 -8.27
C VAL A 30 26.25 14.00 -8.34
N LYS A 31 26.13 13.24 -9.44
CA LYS A 31 25.09 12.20 -9.57
C LYS A 31 25.24 11.10 -8.52
N ALA A 32 26.47 10.65 -8.25
CA ALA A 32 26.76 9.65 -7.22
C ALA A 32 26.44 10.19 -5.81
N ALA A 33 26.88 11.42 -5.50
CA ALA A 33 26.58 12.07 -4.22
C ALA A 33 25.07 12.23 -4.00
N LYS A 34 24.32 12.73 -5.00
CA LYS A 34 22.86 12.84 -4.95
C LYS A 34 22.18 11.48 -4.75
N LYS A 35 22.67 10.42 -5.38
CA LYS A 35 22.14 9.06 -5.19
C LYS A 35 22.37 8.58 -3.75
N ALA A 36 23.56 8.78 -3.21
CA ALA A 36 23.88 8.41 -1.83
C ALA A 36 23.04 9.19 -0.81
N GLU A 37 22.91 10.50 -0.99
CA GLU A 37 22.07 11.36 -0.15
C GLU A 37 20.59 10.96 -0.21
N ALA A 38 20.09 10.61 -1.40
CA ALA A 38 18.72 10.11 -1.56
C ALA A 38 18.48 8.79 -0.83
N VAL A 39 19.45 7.87 -0.84
CA VAL A 39 19.38 6.60 -0.09
C VAL A 39 19.35 6.88 1.42
N GLN A 40 20.30 7.67 1.94
CA GLN A 40 20.35 8.04 3.37
C GLN A 40 19.06 8.77 3.80
N THR A 41 18.55 9.68 2.97
CA THR A 41 17.30 10.39 3.25
C THR A 41 16.11 9.42 3.30
N ARG A 42 16.05 8.42 2.42
CA ARG A 42 15.00 7.39 2.43
C ARG A 42 15.09 6.52 3.68
N GLU A 43 16.29 6.08 4.05
CA GLU A 43 16.53 5.28 5.25
C GLU A 43 16.13 6.05 6.52
N ARG A 44 16.57 7.31 6.63
CA ARG A 44 16.19 8.19 7.75
C ARG A 44 14.68 8.40 7.80
N LYS A 45 14.03 8.66 6.66
CA LYS A 45 12.56 8.80 6.60
C LYS A 45 11.85 7.51 7.00
N ALA A 46 12.36 6.35 6.62
CA ALA A 46 11.80 5.05 7.02
C ALA A 46 11.93 4.82 8.53
N ALA A 47 13.10 5.12 9.10
CA ALA A 47 13.34 5.01 10.54
C ALA A 47 12.40 5.90 11.36
N LEU A 48 12.08 7.10 10.86
CA LEU A 48 11.21 8.08 11.54
C LEU A 48 9.70 7.82 11.41
N LYS A 49 9.25 6.81 10.64
CA LYS A 49 7.82 6.55 10.45
C LYS A 49 7.14 6.22 11.77
N ARG A 50 5.96 6.78 12.05
CA ARG A 50 5.20 6.39 13.24
C ARG A 50 4.32 5.19 12.92
N ILE A 51 3.83 4.50 13.95
CA ILE A 51 2.89 3.37 13.76
C ILE A 51 1.69 3.75 12.88
N PRO A 52 1.03 4.91 13.05
CA PRO A 52 -0.07 5.31 12.16
C PRO A 52 0.32 5.44 10.68
N ASP A 53 1.57 5.82 10.40
CA ASP A 53 2.08 5.92 9.03
C ASP A 53 2.28 4.54 8.42
N LEU A 54 2.81 3.60 9.21
CA LEU A 54 2.97 2.20 8.80
C LEU A 54 1.62 1.50 8.60
N ILE A 55 0.63 1.76 9.48
CA ILE A 55 -0.75 1.28 9.31
C ILE A 55 -1.32 1.78 7.97
N ARG A 56 -1.14 3.06 7.64
CA ARG A 56 -1.63 3.64 6.38
C ARG A 56 -0.98 3.01 5.15
N GLU A 57 0.32 2.73 5.22
CA GLU A 57 1.06 2.08 4.14
C GLU A 57 0.62 0.61 3.96
N ALA A 58 0.49 -0.13 5.06
CA ALA A 58 -0.03 -1.50 5.05
C ALA A 58 -1.47 -1.55 4.52
N GLN A 59 -2.33 -0.62 4.94
CA GLN A 59 -3.71 -0.51 4.45
C GLN A 59 -3.76 -0.26 2.95
N THR A 60 -2.91 0.63 2.43
CA THR A 60 -2.85 0.91 1.00
C THR A 60 -2.50 -0.35 0.20
N ALA A 61 -1.52 -1.13 0.68
CA ALA A 61 -1.14 -2.40 0.06
C ALA A 61 -2.27 -3.44 0.12
N PHE A 62 -2.86 -3.63 1.29
CA PHE A 62 -4.00 -4.54 1.50
C PHE A 62 -5.19 -4.18 0.60
N ASN A 63 -5.60 -2.90 0.57
CA ASN A 63 -6.70 -2.43 -0.25
C ASN A 63 -6.43 -2.58 -1.75
N ALA A 64 -5.17 -2.48 -2.18
CA ALA A 64 -4.80 -2.72 -3.57
C ALA A 64 -4.94 -4.20 -3.93
N PHE A 65 -4.50 -5.10 -3.05
CA PHE A 65 -4.70 -6.53 -3.19
C PHE A 65 -6.18 -6.91 -3.25
N VAL A 66 -7.01 -6.48 -2.29
CA VAL A 66 -8.46 -6.80 -2.26
C VAL A 66 -9.17 -6.31 -3.52
N ARG A 67 -8.83 -5.11 -4.01
CA ARG A 67 -9.41 -4.60 -5.27
C ARG A 67 -8.99 -5.43 -6.48
N GLU A 68 -7.77 -5.92 -6.53
CA GLU A 68 -7.36 -6.80 -7.63
C GLU A 68 -8.04 -8.17 -7.51
N ARG A 69 -8.09 -8.76 -6.30
CA ARG A 69 -8.72 -10.06 -6.01
C ARG A 69 -10.20 -10.09 -6.40
N ASP A 70 -10.92 -9.01 -6.09
CA ASP A 70 -12.38 -8.94 -6.27
C ASP A 70 -12.79 -8.24 -7.58
N ARG A 71 -11.85 -7.93 -8.48
CA ARG A 71 -12.10 -7.11 -9.68
C ARG A 71 -13.23 -7.61 -10.57
N ASP A 72 -13.39 -8.93 -10.65
CA ASP A 72 -14.39 -9.60 -11.50
C ASP A 72 -15.61 -10.08 -10.69
N GLN A 73 -15.66 -9.75 -9.39
CA GLN A 73 -16.80 -10.06 -8.54
C GLN A 73 -17.82 -8.91 -8.54
N PRO A 74 -19.11 -9.17 -8.28
CA PRO A 74 -20.07 -8.11 -8.01
C PRO A 74 -19.80 -7.42 -6.66
N CYS A 75 -20.47 -6.28 -6.39
CA CYS A 75 -20.46 -5.70 -5.04
C CYS A 75 -20.89 -6.75 -4.03
N ILE A 76 -20.08 -6.92 -2.98
CA ILE A 76 -20.44 -7.72 -1.80
C ILE A 76 -21.84 -7.37 -1.24
N CYS A 77 -22.22 -6.11 -1.38
CA CYS A 77 -23.40 -5.54 -0.76
C CYS A 77 -24.68 -5.62 -1.59
N CYS A 78 -24.59 -5.46 -2.91
CA CYS A 78 -25.77 -5.20 -3.74
C CYS A 78 -25.82 -6.05 -5.00
N GLY A 79 -24.84 -6.95 -5.18
CA GLY A 79 -24.79 -7.85 -6.35
C GLY A 79 -24.54 -7.15 -7.69
N HIS A 80 -24.57 -5.82 -7.77
CA HIS A 80 -24.27 -5.11 -9.01
C HIS A 80 -22.78 -5.13 -9.36
N PRO A 81 -22.41 -5.13 -10.66
CA PRO A 81 -21.02 -5.09 -11.07
C PRO A 81 -20.30 -3.87 -10.49
N LEU A 82 -19.05 -4.06 -10.07
CA LEU A 82 -18.27 -3.04 -9.36
C LEU A 82 -18.03 -1.77 -10.18
N GLY A 83 -17.92 -1.88 -11.51
CA GLY A 83 -17.67 -0.75 -12.42
C GLY A 83 -18.90 -0.18 -13.14
N ALA A 84 -20.11 -0.70 -12.88
CA ALA A 84 -21.28 -0.39 -13.71
C ALA A 84 -21.92 1.00 -13.47
N GLN A 85 -21.52 1.74 -12.44
CA GLN A 85 -22.29 2.93 -12.00
C GLN A 85 -21.43 4.19 -11.78
N ASP A 86 -20.13 4.09 -12.03
CA ASP A 86 -19.15 5.15 -11.85
C ASP A 86 -18.07 5.07 -12.93
N ALA A 87 -18.52 5.06 -14.20
CA ALA A 87 -17.71 5.37 -15.38
C ALA A 87 -17.13 6.82 -15.35
N SER A 88 -17.38 7.57 -14.28
CA SER A 88 -16.50 8.67 -13.93
C SER A 88 -15.17 8.04 -13.48
N ALA A 89 -14.18 8.11 -14.36
CA ALA A 89 -12.76 7.94 -14.07
C ALA A 89 -12.27 9.00 -13.07
N SER A 90 -12.93 9.12 -11.91
CA SER A 90 -12.59 10.02 -10.84
C SER A 90 -11.56 9.34 -9.94
N THR A 91 -10.55 10.13 -9.60
CA THR A 91 -9.44 9.88 -8.68
C THR A 91 -9.77 8.82 -7.61
N GLY A 92 -9.17 7.63 -7.70
CA GLY A 92 -9.30 6.58 -6.68
C GLY A 92 -9.60 5.15 -7.19
N GLY A 93 -9.90 4.96 -8.48
CA GLY A 93 -10.25 3.67 -9.08
C GLY A 93 -11.76 3.47 -9.22
N ALA A 94 -12.20 2.36 -9.83
CA ALA A 94 -13.62 2.09 -10.13
C ALA A 94 -14.45 1.66 -8.91
N PHE A 95 -13.85 1.18 -7.82
CA PHE A 95 -14.55 0.76 -6.61
C PHE A 95 -13.61 0.76 -5.39
N ASP A 96 -14.18 0.64 -4.19
CA ASP A 96 -13.45 0.68 -2.93
C ASP A 96 -13.24 -0.74 -2.35
N CYS A 97 -12.26 -0.87 -1.44
CA CYS A 97 -12.15 -1.99 -0.52
C CYS A 97 -12.99 -1.66 0.72
N GLY A 98 -14.20 -2.21 0.81
CA GLY A 98 -15.12 -2.01 1.93
C GLY A 98 -14.86 -3.02 3.05
N HIS A 99 -14.95 -2.58 4.30
CA HIS A 99 -14.80 -3.44 5.48
C HIS A 99 -16.13 -3.68 6.17
N TYR A 100 -16.48 -4.94 6.45
CA TYR A 100 -17.72 -5.28 7.16
C TYR A 100 -17.72 -4.72 8.58
N ARG A 101 -16.70 -5.10 9.36
CA ARG A 101 -16.38 -4.46 10.63
C ARG A 101 -15.36 -3.37 10.39
N SER A 102 -15.78 -2.13 10.65
CA SER A 102 -15.00 -0.95 10.29
C SER A 102 -13.60 -0.96 10.91
N THR A 103 -12.62 -0.43 10.19
CA THR A 103 -11.24 -0.38 10.68
C THR A 103 -11.03 0.57 11.88
N GLY A 104 -12.02 1.41 12.19
CA GLY A 104 -12.04 2.29 13.36
C GLY A 104 -12.55 1.59 14.62
N SER A 105 -13.62 0.79 14.51
CA SER A 105 -14.19 0.03 15.63
C SER A 105 -13.54 -1.33 15.85
N ALA A 106 -13.04 -1.97 14.80
CA ALA A 106 -12.43 -3.30 14.83
C ALA A 106 -11.04 -3.28 14.14
N SER A 107 -10.12 -2.51 14.72
CA SER A 107 -8.75 -2.36 14.16
C SER A 107 -7.99 -3.68 14.07
N HIS A 108 -8.30 -4.67 14.91
CA HIS A 108 -7.69 -6.00 14.89
C HIS A 108 -8.04 -6.81 13.63
N LEU A 109 -9.21 -6.55 13.03
CA LEU A 109 -9.70 -7.20 11.80
C LEU A 109 -9.36 -6.42 10.52
N ARG A 110 -8.54 -5.36 10.63
CA ARG A 110 -8.21 -4.45 9.52
C ARG A 110 -7.61 -5.15 8.30
N PHE A 111 -6.79 -6.16 8.54
CA PHE A 111 -6.06 -6.93 7.52
C PHE A 111 -6.56 -8.37 7.42
N ASP A 112 -7.75 -8.67 7.96
CA ASP A 112 -8.43 -9.94 7.73
C ASP A 112 -9.12 -9.88 6.36
N GLU A 113 -8.69 -10.75 5.44
CA GLU A 113 -9.22 -10.82 4.08
C GLU A 113 -10.71 -11.20 4.01
N ARG A 114 -11.25 -11.87 5.05
CA ARG A 114 -12.67 -12.21 5.18
C ARG A 114 -13.53 -11.02 5.61
N ASN A 115 -12.90 -10.00 6.21
CA ASN A 115 -13.57 -8.78 6.65
C ASN A 115 -13.60 -7.70 5.54
N ALA A 116 -12.96 -7.93 4.39
CA ALA A 116 -12.72 -6.91 3.38
C ALA A 116 -12.96 -7.40 1.94
N HIS A 117 -13.82 -6.69 1.21
CA HIS A 117 -14.24 -7.05 -0.14
C HIS A 117 -14.43 -5.85 -1.06
N GLY A 118 -14.45 -6.13 -2.36
CA GLY A 118 -14.86 -5.18 -3.40
C GLY A 118 -16.25 -4.62 -3.12
N GLN A 119 -16.33 -3.31 -2.94
CA GLN A 119 -17.57 -2.60 -2.69
C GLN A 119 -17.67 -1.36 -3.57
N ARG A 120 -18.82 -1.18 -4.21
CA ARG A 120 -19.11 0.04 -4.98
C ARG A 120 -19.03 1.27 -4.08
N LYS A 121 -18.47 2.37 -4.60
CA LYS A 121 -18.29 3.62 -3.83
C LYS A 121 -19.59 4.13 -3.22
N VAL A 122 -20.69 4.03 -3.97
CA VAL A 122 -22.01 4.49 -3.51
C VAL A 122 -22.46 3.71 -2.28
N CYS A 123 -22.29 2.40 -2.28
CA CYS A 123 -22.67 1.54 -1.17
C CYS A 123 -21.75 1.72 0.04
N ASN A 124 -20.44 1.88 -0.19
CA ASN A 124 -19.47 2.07 0.89
C ASN A 124 -19.59 3.45 1.54
N ARG A 125 -19.45 4.52 0.75
CA ARG A 125 -19.29 5.89 1.24
C ARG A 125 -20.61 6.57 1.57
N TYR A 126 -21.62 6.43 0.70
CA TYR A 126 -22.92 7.10 0.86
C TYR A 126 -23.96 6.21 1.54
N GLY A 127 -23.85 4.88 1.38
CA GLY A 127 -24.70 3.89 2.03
C GLY A 127 -24.24 3.44 3.42
N ALA A 128 -23.29 4.16 4.04
CA ALA A 128 -22.72 3.84 5.35
C ALA A 128 -22.28 2.37 5.48
N GLY A 129 -21.65 1.83 4.44
CA GLY A 129 -21.19 0.44 4.39
C GLY A 129 -22.26 -0.63 4.15
N ARG A 130 -23.56 -0.27 4.20
CA ARG A 130 -24.71 -1.20 4.01
C ARG A 130 -24.57 -2.50 4.82
N ALA A 131 -24.35 -2.39 6.13
CA ALA A 131 -23.99 -3.53 7.00
C ALA A 131 -24.90 -4.76 6.86
N VAL A 132 -26.22 -4.58 6.81
CA VAL A 132 -27.17 -5.70 6.67
C VAL A 132 -26.97 -6.43 5.34
N ASP A 133 -26.92 -5.70 4.22
CA ASP A 133 -26.73 -6.30 2.91
C ASP A 133 -25.31 -6.88 2.73
N TYR A 134 -24.32 -6.24 3.35
CA TYR A 134 -22.95 -6.72 3.40
C TYR A 134 -22.90 -8.09 4.10
N ARG A 135 -23.61 -8.26 5.22
CA ARG A 135 -23.70 -9.53 5.94
C ARG A 135 -24.27 -10.65 5.07
N ILE A 136 -25.32 -10.36 4.30
CA ILE A 136 -25.92 -11.33 3.35
C ILE A 136 -24.86 -11.80 2.35
N GLY A 137 -24.16 -10.86 1.70
CA GLY A 137 -23.10 -11.23 0.74
C GLY A 137 -21.90 -11.94 1.38
N LEU A 138 -21.61 -11.68 2.66
CA LEU A 138 -20.59 -12.44 3.38
C LEU A 138 -21.01 -13.88 3.61
N ILE A 139 -22.25 -14.13 4.04
CA ILE A 139 -22.76 -15.49 4.23
C ILE A 139 -22.64 -16.28 2.92
N ASP A 140 -22.94 -15.65 1.79
CA ASP A 140 -22.80 -16.28 0.47
C ASP A 140 -21.35 -16.59 0.09
N ARG A 141 -20.37 -15.76 0.51
CA ARG A 141 -18.96 -15.92 0.13
C ARG A 141 -18.13 -16.79 1.06
N ILE A 142 -18.36 -16.68 2.37
CA ILE A 142 -17.52 -17.32 3.40
C ILE A 142 -18.31 -18.24 4.33
N GLY A 143 -19.64 -18.32 4.19
CA GLY A 143 -20.51 -19.13 5.04
C GLY A 143 -20.88 -18.45 6.36
N LEU A 144 -21.98 -18.89 6.96
CA LEU A 144 -22.51 -18.32 8.20
C LEU A 144 -21.52 -18.41 9.37
N ASP A 145 -20.91 -19.58 9.58
CA ASP A 145 -19.99 -19.81 10.70
C ASP A 145 -18.81 -18.81 10.71
N ALA A 146 -18.27 -18.51 9.52
CA ALA A 146 -17.16 -17.56 9.39
C ALA A 146 -17.62 -16.11 9.65
N VAL A 147 -18.85 -15.76 9.28
CA VAL A 147 -19.46 -14.46 9.58
C VAL A 147 -19.66 -14.30 11.08
N GLU A 148 -20.23 -15.28 11.75
CA GLU A 148 -20.47 -15.24 13.19
C GLU A 148 -19.15 -15.18 13.97
N ALA A 149 -18.10 -15.86 13.49
CA ALA A 149 -16.76 -15.73 14.04
C ALA A 149 -16.20 -14.31 13.91
N LEU A 150 -16.39 -13.64 12.77
CA LEU A 150 -15.98 -12.23 12.58
C LEU A 150 -16.77 -11.27 13.49
N GLU A 151 -18.06 -11.52 13.66
CA GLU A 151 -18.95 -10.71 14.50
C GLU A 151 -18.59 -10.81 15.99
N SER A 152 -18.21 -12.01 16.43
CA SER A 152 -17.89 -12.31 17.83
C SER A 152 -16.45 -11.98 18.22
N ASP A 153 -15.51 -11.87 17.27
CA ASP A 153 -14.12 -11.55 17.58
C ASP A 153 -13.95 -10.10 18.04
N ASN A 154 -13.70 -9.91 19.34
CA ASN A 154 -13.40 -8.61 19.94
C ASN A 154 -12.01 -8.61 20.59
N THR A 155 -11.12 -9.48 20.12
CA THR A 155 -9.77 -9.65 20.66
C THR A 155 -8.96 -8.37 20.46
N PRO A 156 -8.49 -7.70 21.53
CA PRO A 156 -7.68 -6.51 21.40
C PRO A 156 -6.35 -6.82 20.71
N ARG A 157 -6.00 -6.02 19.70
CA ARG A 157 -4.71 -6.14 19.00
C ARG A 157 -3.99 -4.81 18.95
N LYS A 158 -2.73 -4.81 19.39
CA LYS A 158 -1.82 -3.68 19.25
C LYS A 158 -0.83 -3.96 18.13
N TRP A 159 -0.93 -3.16 17.06
CA TRP A 159 -0.08 -3.28 15.89
C TRP A 159 1.36 -2.89 16.20
N GLN A 160 2.28 -3.78 15.88
CA GLN A 160 3.71 -3.53 16.06
C GLN A 160 4.35 -3.05 14.76
N ARG A 161 5.50 -2.37 14.88
CA ARG A 161 6.21 -1.78 13.76
C ARG A 161 6.57 -2.82 12.68
N ASP A 162 7.25 -3.87 13.10
CA ASP A 162 7.80 -4.88 12.18
C ASP A 162 6.69 -5.70 11.54
N GLU A 163 5.64 -5.97 12.30
CA GLU A 163 4.40 -6.61 11.83
C GLU A 163 3.76 -5.80 10.69
N LEU A 164 3.59 -4.48 10.84
CA LEU A 164 3.01 -3.64 9.78
C LEU A 164 3.89 -3.57 8.52
N ILE A 165 5.22 -3.60 8.70
CA ILE A 165 6.16 -3.66 7.57
C ILE A 165 6.02 -5.01 6.85
N ALA A 166 5.90 -6.11 7.60
CA ALA A 166 5.70 -7.44 7.04
C ALA A 166 4.38 -7.55 6.29
N ILE A 167 3.27 -7.09 6.87
CA ILE A 167 1.94 -7.06 6.23
C ILE A 167 1.99 -6.29 4.92
N LYS A 168 2.62 -5.11 4.91
CA LYS A 168 2.79 -4.34 3.68
C LYS A 168 3.55 -5.14 2.61
N ALA A 169 4.66 -5.77 2.98
CA ALA A 169 5.47 -6.55 2.05
C ALA A 169 4.69 -7.77 1.49
N GLU A 170 3.96 -8.47 2.36
CA GLU A 170 3.12 -9.60 2.01
C GLU A 170 2.08 -9.21 0.94
N TYR A 171 1.29 -8.17 1.19
CA TYR A 171 0.22 -7.78 0.25
C TYR A 171 0.75 -7.16 -1.05
N VAL A 172 1.94 -6.55 -1.03
CA VAL A 172 2.62 -6.13 -2.27
C VAL A 172 3.01 -7.34 -3.12
N GLU A 173 3.53 -8.40 -2.49
CA GLU A 173 3.91 -9.61 -3.21
C GLU A 173 2.68 -10.40 -3.68
N LYS A 174 1.66 -10.58 -2.83
CA LYS A 174 0.37 -11.17 -3.23
C LYS A 174 -0.25 -10.46 -4.44
N LEU A 175 -0.28 -9.12 -4.43
CA LEU A 175 -0.79 -8.34 -5.56
C LEU A 175 0.03 -8.58 -6.84
N LYS A 176 1.35 -8.68 -6.72
CA LYS A 176 2.23 -8.95 -7.86
C LYS A 176 2.01 -10.36 -8.43
N GLN A 177 1.83 -11.36 -7.57
CA GLN A 177 1.54 -12.74 -7.97
C GLN A 177 0.20 -12.81 -8.68
N LEU A 178 -0.84 -12.24 -8.08
CA LEU A 178 -2.18 -12.21 -8.64
C LEU A 178 -2.20 -11.57 -10.05
N LYS A 179 -1.49 -10.43 -10.22
CA LYS A 179 -1.38 -9.78 -11.54
C LYS A 179 -0.67 -10.61 -12.59
N LYS A 180 0.29 -11.45 -12.20
CA LYS A 180 0.99 -12.35 -13.12
C LYS A 180 0.13 -13.52 -13.54
N GLU A 181 -0.70 -14.03 -12.64
CA GLU A 181 -1.63 -15.13 -12.93
C GLU A 181 -2.77 -14.67 -13.86
N THR A 182 -3.17 -13.41 -13.77
CA THR A 182 -4.21 -12.81 -14.62
C THR A 182 -3.70 -12.23 -15.96
N ALA A 183 -2.38 -12.21 -16.20
CA ALA A 183 -1.76 -11.63 -17.40
C ALA A 183 -1.45 -12.70 -18.44
#